data_AF-R9IF46-F1
#
_entry.id   AF-R9IF46-F1
#
_cell.length_a   1.000
_cell.length_b   1.000
_cell.length_c   1.000
_cell.angle_alpha   90.00
_cell.angle_beta   90.00
_cell.angle_gamma   90.00
#
_symmetry.space_group_name_H-M   'P 1'
#
loop_
_entity.id
_entity.type
_entity.pdbx_description
1 polymer ?
#
loop_
_entity_poly.entity_id
_entity_poly.type
_entity_poly.pdbx_seq_one_letter_code
_entity_poly.pdbx_strand_id
1 'polypeptide(L)' 'MEERIRIMLPLLDERQRRIFLAAEAKTYGRGGISTVSRLSGVAP' A
#
# COMPACT_ATOMS: atom_id res chain seq x y z
N MET A 1 -3.12 -2.22 -8.41
CA MET A 1 -2.51 -2.02 -7.08
C MET A 1 -1.03 -1.63 -7.21
N GLU A 2 -0.18 -2.47 -7.80
CA GLU A 2 1.27 -2.20 -7.91
C GLU A 2 1.62 -0.85 -8.56
N GLU A 3 1.08 -0.56 -9.75
CA GLU A 3 1.35 0.72 -10.43
C GLU A 3 0.89 1.94 -9.62
N ARG A 4 -0.32 1.85 -9.03
CA ARG A 4 -0.86 2.88 -8.13
C ARG A 4 0.04 3.11 -6.91
N ILE A 5 0.52 2.04 -6.28
CA ILE A 5 1.44 2.13 -5.14
C ILE A 5 2.74 2.82 -5.54
N ARG A 6 3.33 2.42 -6.68
CA ARG A 6 4.59 3.00 -7.18
C ARG A 6 4.47 4.49 -7.48
N ILE A 7 3.36 4.92 -8.08
CA ILE A 7 3.11 6.32 -8.44
C ILE A 7 2.80 7.17 -7.20
N MET A 8 2.00 6.64 -6.26
CA MET A 8 1.52 7.42 -5.12
C MET A 8 2.55 7.54 -3.99
N LEU A 9 3.28 6.47 -3.66
CA LEU A 9 4.18 6.47 -2.49
C LEU A 9 5.15 7.67 -2.42
N PRO A 10 5.84 8.08 -3.51
CA PRO A 10 6.76 9.21 -3.46
C PRO A 10 6.10 10.56 -3.17
N LEU A 11 4.79 10.69 -3.44
CA LEU A 11 4.03 11.93 -3.31
C LEU A 11 3.41 12.12 -1.92
N LEU A 12 3.43 11.08 -1.09
CA LEU A 12 2.74 11.04 0.19
C LEU A 12 3.72 11.11 1.35
N ASP A 13 3.29 11.75 2.44
CA ASP A 13 3.95 11.66 3.74
C ASP A 13 3.73 10.29 4.40
N GLU A 14 4.44 10.00 5.50
CA GLU A 14 4.38 8.70 6.17
C GLU A 14 2.96 8.33 6.66
N ARG A 15 2.20 9.30 7.17
CA ARG A 15 0.83 9.07 7.65
C ARG A 15 -0.10 8.75 6.48
N GLN A 16 0.01 9.50 5.40
CA GLN A 16 -0.76 9.32 4.18
C GLN A 16 -0.42 7.99 3.50
N ARG A 17 0.86 7.60 3.45
CA ARG A 17 1.30 6.30 2.95
C ARG A 17 0.59 5.17 3.68
N ARG A 18 0.58 5.18 5.03
CA ARG A 18 -0.09 4.13 5.81
C ARG A 18 -1.58 4.02 5.51
N ILE A 19 -2.29 5.16 5.45
CA ILE A 19 -3.73 5.18 5.16
C ILE A 19 -4.00 4.64 3.75
N PHE A 20 -3.23 5.10 2.76
CA PHE A 20 -3.36 4.67 1.38
C PHE A 20 -3.08 3.17 1.20
N LEU A 21 -1.99 2.67 1.77
CA LEU A 21 -1.62 1.24 1.71
C LEU A 21 -2.66 0.36 2.42
N ALA A 22 -3.22 0.80 3.55
CA ALA A 22 -4.31 0.10 4.23
C ALA A 22 -5.59 0.05 3.37
N ALA A 23 -5.91 1.14 2.67
CA ALA A 23 -7.04 1.19 1.75
C ALA A 23 -6.86 0.25 0.54
N GLU A 24 -5.67 0.22 -0.07
CA GLU A 24 -5.34 -0.72 -1.15
C GLU A 24 -5.43 -2.17 -0.66
N ALA A 25 -4.88 -2.47 0.52
CA ALA A 25 -4.96 -3.81 1.11
C ALA A 25 -6.41 -4.27 1.35
N LYS A 26 -7.25 -3.38 1.89
CA LYS A 26 -8.68 -3.66 2.11
C LYS A 26 -9.44 -3.87 0.79
N THR A 27 -9.16 -3.05 -0.21
CA THR A 27 -9.80 -3.13 -1.54
C THR A 27 -9.41 -4.41 -2.28
N TYR A 28 -8.17 -4.87 -2.10
CA TYR A 28 -7.69 -6.12 -2.69
C TYR A 28 -8.31 -7.37 -2.04
N GLY A 29 -8.72 -7.29 -0.77
CA GLY A 29 -9.35 -8.40 -0.06
C GLY A 29 -8.34 -9.43 0.45
N ARG A 30 -8.61 -10.73 0.23
CA ARG A 30 -7.77 -11.82 0.77
C ARG A 30 -6.35 -11.73 0.20
N GLY A 31 -5.36 -11.65 1.09
CA GLY A 31 -3.95 -11.50 0.71
C GLY A 31 -3.52 -10.07 0.37
N GLY A 32 -4.41 -9.08 0.51
CA GLY A 32 -4.11 -7.67 0.27
C GLY A 32 -2.99 -7.14 1.15
N ILE A 33 -3.02 -7.46 2.45
CA ILE A 33 -1.97 -7.06 3.40
C ILE A 33 -0.59 -7.57 2.96
N SER A 34 -0.46 -8.87 2.69
CA SER A 34 0.80 -9.47 2.25
C SER A 34 1.27 -8.90 0.90
N THR A 35 0.34 -8.62 -0.01
CA THR A 35 0.69 -8.08 -1.33
C THR A 35 1.15 -6.62 -1.22
N VAL A 36 0.47 -5.80 -0.43
CA VAL A 36 0.85 -4.41 -0.16
C VAL A 36 2.20 -4.34 0.57
N SER A 37 2.42 -5.20 1.57
CA SER A 37 3.70 -5.30 2.27
C SER A 37 4.86 -5.59 1.32
N ARG A 38 4.70 -6.59 0.44
CA ARG A 38 5.71 -6.93 -0.59
C ARG A 38 5.98 -5.78 -1.56
N LEU A 39 4.94 -5.05 -1.98
CA LEU A 39 5.05 -3.98 -2.99
C LEU A 39 5.58 -2.65 -2.43
N SER A 40 5.31 -2.37 -1.15
CA SER A 40 5.70 -1.11 -0.50
C SER A 40 6.96 -1.23 0.36
N GLY A 41 7.39 -2.44 0.70
CA GLY A 41 8.47 -2.68 1.66
C GLY A 41 8.09 -2.41 3.12
N VAL A 42 6.82 -2.06 3.38
CA VAL A 42 6.30 -1.85 4.73
C VAL A 42 6.03 -3.22 5.36
N ALA A 43 6.60 -3.46 6.54
CA ALA A 43 6.34 -4.67 7.30
C ALA A 43 4.85 -4.74 7.72
N PRO A 44 4.21 -5.93 7.74
CA PRO A 44 2.84 -6.10 8.19
C PRO A 44 2.60 -5.66 9.63
#